data_AF-A0A813BLY3-F1
#
_entry.id   AF-A0A813BLY3-F1
#
_cell.length_a   1.000
_cell.length_b   1.000
_cell.length_c   1.000
_cell.angle_alpha   90.00
_cell.angle_beta   90.00
_cell.angle_gamma   90.00
#
_symmetry.space_group_name_H-M   'P 1'
#
loop_
_entity.id
_entity.type
_entity.pdbx_description
1 polymer ?
#
loop_
_entity_poly.entity_id
_entity_poly.type
_entity_poly.pdbx_seq_one_letter_code
_entity_poly.pdbx_strand_id
1 'polypeptide(L)'
;MALLESLVACDGKFNAEDYSSRLEGKFGKASAYEVEAVDPENWPELKNNPTDADGNVIEAERKWSMPLPGPWRHGSVKGFLKNYVSEKKKFPKCGSADEQVDGCCKVAPLVALLAGQPSLLASVDAAVRVVQNTDKAAAFACGFARVLEKLVLGTATLQEAVSAAQQDLTNPDRTFRTALDDEVAMALGRAIGEFADLSHAQVGLKLKPEAATFPFAGIS
;
A
#
# COMPACT_ATOMS: atom_id res chain seq x y z
N MET A 1 5.48 8.30 7.11
CA MET A 1 6.13 8.87 8.30
C MET A 1 6.01 8.02 9.56
N ALA A 2 4.82 7.60 10.01
CA ALA A 2 4.65 6.82 11.25
C ALA A 2 5.57 5.57 11.36
N LEU A 3 5.81 4.86 10.25
CA LEU A 3 6.72 3.70 10.24
C LEU A 3 8.18 4.09 10.52
N LEU A 4 8.68 5.13 9.87
CA LEU A 4 10.05 5.60 10.08
C LEU A 4 10.24 6.11 11.52
N GLU A 5 9.26 6.86 12.04
CA GLU A 5 9.26 7.29 13.44
C GLU A 5 9.28 6.11 14.40
N SER A 6 8.55 5.03 14.10
CA SER A 6 8.54 3.80 14.89
C SER A 6 9.89 3.09 14.86
N LEU A 7 10.47 2.94 13.67
CA LEU A 7 11.78 2.32 13.50
C LEU A 7 12.86 3.11 14.27
N VAL A 8 12.85 4.44 14.21
CA VAL A 8 13.78 5.28 14.97
C VAL A 8 13.58 5.11 16.48
N ALA A 9 12.33 5.09 16.96
CA ALA A 9 12.04 4.93 18.37
C ALA A 9 12.36 3.52 18.92
N CYS A 10 12.42 2.52 18.04
CA CYS A 10 12.68 1.12 18.38
C CYS A 10 14.09 0.65 17.96
N ASP A 11 15.07 1.56 17.90
CA ASP A 11 16.48 1.26 17.57
C ASP A 11 16.66 0.49 16.25
N GLY A 12 15.90 0.89 15.22
CA GLY A 12 15.92 0.29 13.89
C GLY A 12 15.17 -1.03 13.78
N LYS A 13 14.55 -1.53 14.85
CA LYS A 13 13.79 -2.78 14.85
C LYS A 13 12.31 -2.51 14.58
N PHE A 14 11.70 -3.38 13.77
CA PHE A 14 10.27 -3.33 13.56
C PHE A 14 9.50 -3.68 14.84
N ASN A 15 8.56 -2.82 15.23
CA ASN A 15 7.64 -3.05 16.34
C ASN A 15 6.20 -2.74 15.88
N ALA A 16 5.38 -3.78 15.76
CA ALA A 16 4.01 -3.64 15.26
C ALA A 16 3.11 -2.82 16.19
N GLU A 17 3.33 -2.87 17.51
CA GLU A 17 2.51 -2.14 18.49
C GLU A 17 2.82 -0.65 18.48
N ASP A 18 4.10 -0.28 18.53
CA ASP A 18 4.53 1.12 18.44
C ASP A 18 4.14 1.71 17.08
N TYR A 19 4.33 0.97 15.97
CA TYR A 19 3.90 1.41 14.65
C TYR A 19 2.38 1.63 14.58
N SER A 20 1.58 0.69 15.11
CA SER A 20 0.12 0.82 15.15
C SER A 20 -0.33 2.03 15.97
N SER A 21 0.30 2.26 17.13
CA SER A 21 -0.01 3.41 17.99
C SER A 21 0.31 4.74 17.30
N ARG A 22 1.44 4.84 16.60
CA ARG A 22 1.80 6.04 15.82
C ARG A 22 0.88 6.27 14.64
N LEU A 23 0.42 5.21 13.98
CA LEU A 23 -0.59 5.32 12.93
C LEU A 23 -1.89 5.89 13.48
N GLU A 24 -2.39 5.37 14.60
CA GLU A 24 -3.55 5.93 15.29
C GLU A 24 -3.32 7.40 15.68
N GLY A 25 -2.18 7.75 16.28
CA GLY A 25 -1.89 9.13 16.65
C GLY A 25 -1.87 10.08 15.45
N LYS A 26 -1.35 9.63 14.31
CA LYS A 26 -1.18 10.47 13.11
C LYS A 26 -2.43 10.57 12.24
N PHE A 27 -3.27 9.54 12.21
CA PHE A 27 -4.43 9.44 11.33
C PHE A 27 -5.76 9.32 12.09
N GLY A 28 -5.74 9.24 13.42
CA GLY A 28 -6.92 9.05 14.28
C GLY A 28 -7.84 10.27 14.35
N LYS A 29 -8.83 10.20 15.26
CA LYS A 29 -9.90 11.21 15.41
C LYS A 29 -9.41 12.64 15.60
N ALA A 30 -8.25 12.82 16.23
CA ALA A 30 -7.69 14.15 16.50
C ALA A 30 -6.76 14.67 15.38
N SER A 31 -6.61 13.93 14.28
CA SER A 31 -5.67 14.27 13.21
C SER A 31 -6.26 15.24 12.19
N ALA A 32 -5.40 15.91 11.43
CA ALA A 32 -5.79 16.73 10.29
C ALA A 32 -6.46 15.93 9.14
N TYR A 33 -6.46 14.59 9.21
CA TYR A 33 -7.19 13.72 8.28
C TYR A 33 -8.66 13.53 8.65
N GLU A 34 -9.07 14.05 9.81
CA GLU A 34 -10.47 14.15 10.18
C GLU A 34 -11.09 15.33 9.42
N VAL A 35 -11.87 15.01 8.39
CA VAL A 35 -12.45 15.96 7.45
C VAL A 35 -13.97 15.86 7.47
N GLU A 36 -14.67 16.80 6.83
CA GLU A 36 -16.15 16.84 6.79
C GLU A 36 -16.79 15.54 6.28
N ALA A 37 -16.07 14.78 5.45
CA ALA A 37 -16.57 13.58 4.83
C ALA A 37 -16.57 12.36 5.74
N VAL A 38 -16.00 12.44 6.94
CA VAL A 38 -15.99 11.33 7.90
C VAL A 38 -17.36 11.18 8.55
N ASP A 39 -17.81 9.94 8.71
CA ASP A 39 -19.02 9.58 9.43
C ASP A 39 -18.75 9.63 10.96
N PRO A 40 -19.43 10.52 11.73
CA PRO A 40 -19.20 10.63 13.17
C PRO A 40 -19.61 9.38 13.96
N GLU A 41 -20.63 8.66 13.50
CA GLU A 41 -21.17 7.46 14.16
C GLU A 41 -20.33 6.23 13.83
N ASN A 42 -19.88 6.13 12.57
CA ASN A 42 -19.15 4.98 12.04
C ASN A 42 -17.65 5.26 11.82
N TRP A 43 -17.08 6.23 12.53
CA TRP A 43 -15.67 6.59 12.42
C TRP A 43 -14.75 5.35 12.44
N PRO A 44 -13.74 5.24 11.54
CA PRO A 44 -13.19 6.26 10.64
C PRO A 44 -13.76 6.24 9.21
N GLU A 45 -14.93 5.63 9.00
CA GLU A 45 -15.54 5.50 7.68
C GLU A 45 -15.95 6.86 7.09
N LEU A 46 -16.00 6.95 5.76
CA LEU A 46 -16.57 8.12 5.11
C LEU A 46 -18.10 8.01 5.06
N LYS A 47 -18.78 9.15 5.09
CA LYS A 47 -20.21 9.25 4.77
C LYS A 47 -20.46 8.66 3.38
N ASN A 48 -21.40 7.73 3.30
CA ASN A 48 -21.83 7.17 2.02
C ASN A 48 -22.68 8.20 1.26
N ASN A 49 -22.20 8.64 0.10
CA ASN A 49 -22.99 9.45 -0.84
C ASN A 49 -24.06 8.57 -1.49
N PRO A 50 -25.32 9.04 -1.58
CA PRO A 50 -26.36 8.31 -2.30
C PRO A 50 -26.02 8.23 -3.79
N THR A 51 -26.36 7.10 -4.40
CA THR A 51 -26.12 6.83 -5.82
C THR A 51 -27.43 6.52 -6.55
N ASP A 52 -27.50 6.86 -7.83
CA ASP A 52 -28.59 6.46 -8.71
C ASP A 52 -28.51 4.95 -9.06
N ALA A 53 -29.43 4.47 -9.90
CA ALA A 53 -29.47 3.08 -10.33
C ALA A 53 -28.22 2.64 -11.13
N ASP A 54 -27.49 3.59 -11.70
CA ASP A 54 -26.27 3.37 -12.47
C ASP A 54 -24.99 3.48 -11.59
N GLY A 55 -25.15 3.77 -10.30
CA GLY A 55 -24.05 3.91 -9.34
C GLY A 55 -23.38 5.28 -9.34
N ASN A 56 -23.92 6.27 -10.06
CA ASN A 56 -23.40 7.63 -10.02
C ASN A 56 -23.88 8.35 -8.77
N VAL A 57 -23.04 9.19 -8.17
CA VAL A 57 -23.43 10.00 -7.01
C VAL A 57 -24.58 10.94 -7.42
N ILE A 58 -25.67 10.91 -6.66
CA ILE A 58 -26.77 11.87 -6.82
C ILE A 58 -26.29 13.21 -6.27
N GLU A 59 -25.81 14.09 -7.16
CA GLU A 59 -25.14 15.34 -6.79
C GLU A 59 -25.99 16.25 -5.88
N ALA A 60 -27.30 16.28 -6.08
CA ALA A 60 -28.23 17.05 -5.25
C ALA A 60 -28.32 16.56 -3.79
N GLU A 61 -27.94 15.30 -3.53
CA GLU A 61 -28.02 14.65 -2.23
C GLU A 61 -26.63 14.29 -1.66
N ARG A 62 -25.57 14.81 -2.31
CA ARG A 62 -24.18 14.58 -1.91
C ARG A 62 -23.95 15.03 -0.47
N LYS A 63 -23.34 14.16 0.34
CA LYS A 63 -23.12 14.37 1.78
C LYS A 63 -21.76 15.02 2.10
N TRP A 64 -20.87 15.12 1.12
CA TRP A 64 -19.55 15.75 1.25
C TRP A 64 -18.99 16.20 -0.10
N SER A 65 -18.33 17.34 -0.09
CA SER A 65 -17.92 18.05 -1.30
C SER A 65 -16.53 17.62 -1.78
N MET A 66 -16.28 17.83 -3.08
CA MET A 66 -14.95 17.71 -3.67
C MET A 66 -14.44 19.10 -4.09
N PRO A 67 -13.12 19.38 -3.97
CA PRO A 67 -12.11 18.53 -3.34
C PRO A 67 -12.32 18.45 -1.82
N LEU A 68 -11.97 17.31 -1.22
CA LEU A 68 -12.03 17.15 0.24
C LEU A 68 -11.18 18.22 0.93
N PRO A 69 -11.71 18.90 1.96
CA PRO A 69 -10.93 19.86 2.74
C PRO A 69 -9.95 19.10 3.64
N GLY A 70 -8.69 18.97 3.19
CA GLY A 70 -7.63 18.35 3.98
C GLY A 70 -6.87 17.24 3.24
N PRO A 71 -5.88 16.61 3.90
CA PRO A 71 -5.08 15.56 3.31
C PRO A 71 -5.90 14.27 3.10
N TRP A 72 -5.62 13.57 2.00
CA TRP A 72 -6.28 12.31 1.67
C TRP A 72 -5.83 11.17 2.60
N ARG A 73 -6.79 10.50 3.27
CA ARG A 73 -6.55 9.28 4.03
C ARG A 73 -6.81 8.06 3.13
N HIS A 74 -5.76 7.26 2.90
CA HIS A 74 -5.83 6.07 2.04
C HIS A 74 -6.84 5.02 2.58
N GLY A 75 -7.42 4.21 1.69
CA GLY A 75 -8.42 3.20 2.04
C GLY A 75 -7.88 2.19 3.06
N SER A 76 -6.65 1.72 2.85
CA SER A 76 -5.96 0.81 3.76
C SER A 76 -5.84 1.34 5.20
N VAL A 77 -5.56 2.64 5.36
CA VAL A 77 -5.47 3.30 6.67
C VAL A 77 -6.84 3.43 7.33
N LYS A 78 -7.91 3.73 6.56
CA LYS A 78 -9.27 3.76 7.09
C LYS A 78 -9.68 2.38 7.61
N GLY A 79 -9.43 1.32 6.83
CA GLY A 79 -9.71 -0.05 7.25
C GLY A 79 -8.87 -0.48 8.46
N PHE A 80 -7.60 -0.08 8.52
CA PHE A 80 -6.77 -0.28 9.71
C PHE A 80 -7.37 0.39 10.95
N LEU A 81 -7.72 1.68 10.87
CA LEU A 81 -8.27 2.42 12.00
C LEU A 81 -9.60 1.81 12.47
N LYS A 82 -10.46 1.34 11.56
CA LYS A 82 -11.68 0.59 11.90
C LYS A 82 -11.34 -0.65 12.72
N ASN A 83 -10.46 -1.50 12.20
CA ASN A 83 -10.08 -2.75 12.85
C ASN A 83 -9.37 -2.50 14.20
N TYR A 84 -8.42 -1.57 14.24
CA TYR A 84 -7.56 -1.32 15.40
C TYR A 84 -8.25 -0.52 16.51
N VAL A 85 -8.97 0.54 16.15
CA VAL A 85 -9.56 1.48 17.11
C VAL A 85 -11.00 1.10 17.44
N SER A 86 -11.83 0.83 16.44
CA SER A 86 -13.26 0.54 16.64
C SER A 86 -13.46 -0.92 17.06
N GLU A 87 -12.83 -1.87 16.37
CA GLU A 87 -12.97 -3.31 16.65
C GLU A 87 -11.91 -3.87 17.61
N LYS A 88 -10.96 -3.04 18.05
CA LYS A 88 -9.89 -3.40 19.01
C LYS A 88 -9.00 -4.58 18.58
N LYS A 89 -8.97 -4.91 17.28
CA LYS A 89 -8.08 -5.93 16.73
C LYS A 89 -6.63 -5.46 16.84
N LYS A 90 -5.73 -6.40 17.15
CA LYS A 90 -4.29 -6.16 17.22
C LYS A 90 -3.59 -6.90 16.08
N PHE A 91 -2.32 -6.56 15.87
CA PHE A 91 -1.49 -7.22 14.87
C PHE A 91 -1.53 -8.76 15.08
N PRO A 92 -1.65 -9.55 14.00
CA PRO A 92 -1.74 -9.16 12.58
C PRO A 92 -3.15 -8.82 12.09
N LYS A 93 -4.19 -8.96 12.92
CA LYS A 93 -5.60 -8.79 12.53
C LYS A 93 -6.06 -7.34 12.38
N CYS A 94 -5.20 -6.36 12.67
CA CYS A 94 -5.55 -4.95 12.57
C CYS A 94 -5.49 -4.42 11.12
N GLY A 95 -4.74 -5.05 10.21
CA GLY A 95 -4.69 -4.61 8.82
C GLY A 95 -6.04 -4.76 8.10
N SER A 96 -6.30 -3.87 7.15
CA SER A 96 -7.44 -3.93 6.23
C SER A 96 -7.29 -5.03 5.18
N ALA A 97 -8.37 -5.38 4.49
CA ALA A 97 -8.35 -6.28 3.33
C ALA A 97 -7.98 -5.57 2.00
N ASP A 98 -7.38 -4.38 2.08
CA ASP A 98 -7.02 -3.59 0.91
C ASP A 98 -5.78 -4.16 0.21
N GLU A 99 -5.92 -4.44 -1.09
CA GLU A 99 -4.87 -5.01 -1.95
C GLU A 99 -4.20 -3.98 -2.86
N GLN A 100 -4.48 -2.69 -2.68
CA GLN A 100 -3.88 -1.64 -3.48
C GLN A 100 -2.39 -1.43 -3.13
N VAL A 101 -1.70 -0.65 -3.96
CA VAL A 101 -0.23 -0.47 -3.91
C VAL A 101 0.30 0.27 -2.66
N ASP A 102 -0.58 0.69 -1.74
CA ASP A 102 -0.25 1.37 -0.48
C ASP A 102 0.80 0.64 0.37
N GLY A 103 0.94 -0.68 0.20
CA GLY A 103 1.95 -1.50 0.87
C GLY A 103 3.37 -1.06 0.53
N CYS A 104 3.61 -0.69 -0.73
CA CYS A 104 4.91 -0.30 -1.25
C CYS A 104 5.43 0.99 -0.61
N CYS A 105 4.55 1.90 -0.17
CA CYS A 105 4.94 3.14 0.51
C CYS A 105 5.69 2.91 1.84
N LYS A 106 5.61 1.69 2.39
CA LYS A 106 6.26 1.28 3.65
C LYS A 106 7.67 0.74 3.43
N VAL A 107 8.00 0.36 2.20
CA VAL A 107 9.22 -0.39 1.88
C VAL A 107 10.48 0.46 2.00
N ALA A 108 10.46 1.69 1.48
CA ALA A 108 11.63 2.56 1.45
C ALA A 108 12.33 2.74 2.81
N PRO A 109 11.64 3.11 3.92
CA PRO A 109 12.32 3.25 5.21
C PRO A 109 12.85 1.92 5.76
N LEU A 110 12.20 0.79 5.48
CA LEU A 110 12.67 -0.53 5.91
C LEU A 110 13.91 -0.95 5.14
N VAL A 111 13.92 -0.78 3.82
CA VAL A 111 15.09 -1.10 2.99
C VAL A 111 16.27 -0.21 3.37
N ALA A 112 16.05 1.09 3.60
CA ALA A 112 17.12 2.00 4.02
C ALA A 112 17.81 1.56 5.32
N LEU A 113 17.09 0.91 6.24
CA LEU A 113 17.63 0.44 7.52
C LEU A 113 18.13 -1.02 7.49
N LEU A 114 17.48 -1.88 6.71
CA LEU A 114 17.62 -3.33 6.80
C LEU A 114 18.19 -3.96 5.52
N ALA A 115 18.55 -3.20 4.49
CA ALA A 115 19.19 -3.74 3.29
C ALA A 115 20.42 -4.59 3.65
N GLY A 116 20.51 -5.78 3.05
CA GLY A 116 21.55 -6.78 3.33
C GLY A 116 21.32 -7.61 4.59
N GLN A 117 20.27 -7.32 5.38
CA GLN A 117 19.95 -8.09 6.58
C GLN A 117 18.94 -9.20 6.26
N PRO A 118 19.10 -10.43 6.81
CA PRO A 118 18.17 -11.53 6.60
C PRO A 118 16.72 -11.24 7.05
N SER A 119 16.54 -10.26 7.95
CA SER A 119 15.26 -9.85 8.52
C SER A 119 14.45 -8.88 7.65
N LEU A 120 15.01 -8.36 6.54
CA LEU A 120 14.38 -7.32 5.72
C LEU A 120 12.97 -7.72 5.27
N LEU A 121 12.82 -8.86 4.60
CA LEU A 121 11.54 -9.26 4.01
C LEU A 121 10.48 -9.60 5.07
N ALA A 122 10.89 -10.23 6.17
CA ALA A 122 10.01 -10.48 7.31
C ALA A 122 9.51 -9.16 7.94
N SER A 123 10.38 -8.14 8.01
CA SER A 123 10.00 -6.82 8.52
C SER A 123 9.08 -6.08 7.56
N VAL A 124 9.28 -6.22 6.25
CA VAL A 124 8.41 -5.66 5.21
C VAL A 124 7.02 -6.29 5.25
N ASP A 125 6.92 -7.62 5.26
CA ASP A 125 5.63 -8.33 5.37
C ASP A 125 4.88 -7.89 6.64
N ALA A 126 5.55 -7.90 7.79
CA ALA A 126 4.92 -7.52 9.05
C ALA A 126 4.47 -6.06 9.07
N ALA A 127 5.28 -5.13 8.54
CA ALA A 127 4.90 -3.71 8.47
C ALA A 127 3.73 -3.47 7.52
N VAL A 128 3.66 -4.20 6.40
CA VAL A 128 2.51 -4.12 5.48
C VAL A 128 1.26 -4.63 6.18
N ARG A 129 1.35 -5.80 6.84
CA ARG A 129 0.23 -6.44 7.56
C ARG A 129 -0.36 -5.63 8.70
N VAL A 130 0.38 -4.67 9.26
CA VAL A 130 -0.20 -3.71 10.21
C VAL A 130 -1.33 -2.90 9.58
N VAL A 131 -1.23 -2.52 8.30
CA VAL A 131 -2.23 -1.66 7.63
C VAL A 131 -3.05 -2.41 6.57
N GLN A 132 -2.45 -3.40 5.91
CA GLN A 132 -3.02 -4.22 4.83
C GLN A 132 -2.68 -5.67 5.10
N ASN A 133 -3.63 -6.43 5.65
CA ASN A 133 -3.42 -7.82 6.00
C ASN A 133 -3.97 -8.74 4.89
N THR A 134 -3.38 -8.63 3.70
CA THR A 134 -3.61 -9.54 2.58
C THR A 134 -2.28 -10.08 2.08
N ASP A 135 -2.29 -11.33 1.62
CA ASP A 135 -1.08 -11.96 1.09
C ASP A 135 -0.59 -11.25 -0.17
N LYS A 136 -1.52 -10.69 -0.96
CA LYS A 136 -1.21 -9.91 -2.16
C LYS A 136 -0.45 -8.63 -1.86
N ALA A 137 -0.95 -7.80 -0.94
CA ALA A 137 -0.25 -6.57 -0.56
C ALA A 137 1.15 -6.87 0.00
N ALA A 138 1.27 -7.89 0.85
CA ALA A 138 2.54 -8.28 1.44
C ALA A 138 3.53 -8.84 0.41
N ALA A 139 3.09 -9.72 -0.49
CA ALA A 139 3.95 -10.31 -1.52
C ALA A 139 4.49 -9.26 -2.49
N PHE A 140 3.64 -8.36 -2.99
CA PHE A 140 4.06 -7.28 -3.89
C PHE A 140 5.01 -6.29 -3.20
N ALA A 141 4.76 -5.94 -1.93
CA ALA A 141 5.68 -5.10 -1.17
C ALA A 141 7.04 -5.78 -0.93
N CYS A 142 7.06 -7.08 -0.65
CA CYS A 142 8.31 -7.86 -0.57
C CYS A 142 9.04 -7.90 -1.93
N GLY A 143 8.32 -8.06 -3.04
CA GLY A 143 8.89 -7.95 -4.38
C GLY A 143 9.54 -6.59 -4.63
N PHE A 144 8.86 -5.50 -4.26
CA PHE A 144 9.42 -4.15 -4.34
C PHE A 144 10.67 -3.98 -3.46
N ALA A 145 10.67 -4.56 -2.26
CA ALA A 145 11.82 -4.54 -1.35
C ALA A 145 13.05 -5.22 -1.95
N ARG A 146 12.88 -6.35 -2.64
CA ARG A 146 13.99 -7.06 -3.32
C ARG A 146 14.66 -6.20 -4.39
N VAL A 147 13.87 -5.50 -5.19
CA VAL A 147 14.39 -4.58 -6.21
C VAL A 147 15.11 -3.40 -5.55
N LEU A 148 14.45 -2.76 -4.59
CA LEU A 148 14.99 -1.56 -3.93
C LEU A 148 16.25 -1.87 -3.11
N GLU A 149 16.35 -3.03 -2.47
CA GLU A 149 17.54 -3.47 -1.73
C GLU A 149 18.78 -3.49 -2.62
N LYS A 150 18.70 -4.08 -3.82
CA LYS A 150 19.84 -4.16 -4.75
C LYS A 150 20.32 -2.78 -5.19
N LEU A 151 19.38 -1.87 -5.42
CA LEU A 151 19.66 -0.49 -5.80
C LEU A 151 20.32 0.30 -4.66
N VAL A 152 19.78 0.19 -3.44
CA VAL A 152 20.32 0.89 -2.26
C VAL A 152 21.72 0.38 -1.89
N LEU A 153 21.98 -0.92 -2.06
CA LEU A 153 23.31 -1.49 -1.86
C LEU A 153 24.30 -1.14 -2.99
N GLY A 154 23.85 -0.47 -4.07
CA GLY A 154 24.68 -0.11 -5.21
C GLY A 154 25.21 -1.32 -5.99
N THR A 155 24.52 -2.45 -5.92
CA THR A 155 24.99 -3.74 -6.48
C THR A 155 24.47 -4.03 -7.89
N ALA A 156 23.49 -3.26 -8.37
CA ALA A 156 22.82 -3.51 -9.64
C ALA A 156 22.25 -2.20 -10.22
N THR A 157 22.10 -2.16 -11.55
CA THR A 157 21.21 -1.22 -12.23
C THR A 157 19.74 -1.57 -11.99
N LEU A 158 18.81 -0.69 -12.37
CA LEU A 158 17.36 -0.96 -12.25
C LEU A 158 16.93 -2.23 -12.97
N GLN A 159 17.39 -2.42 -14.22
CA GLN A 159 17.02 -3.59 -15.01
C GLN A 159 17.56 -4.88 -14.39
N GLU A 160 18.84 -4.88 -13.98
CA GLU A 160 19.46 -6.01 -13.28
C GLU A 160 18.78 -6.32 -11.95
N ALA A 161 18.40 -5.29 -11.17
CA ALA A 161 17.70 -5.47 -9.90
C ALA A 161 16.32 -6.11 -10.08
N VAL A 162 15.56 -5.69 -11.09
CA VAL A 162 14.25 -6.29 -11.40
C VAL A 162 14.41 -7.72 -11.92
N SER A 163 15.35 -7.97 -12.84
CA SER A 163 15.63 -9.34 -13.33
C SER A 163 16.08 -10.27 -12.21
N ALA A 164 16.96 -9.81 -11.31
CA ALA A 164 17.42 -10.59 -10.17
C ALA A 164 16.28 -10.90 -9.19
N ALA A 165 15.41 -9.93 -8.91
CA ALA A 165 14.22 -10.16 -8.07
C ALA A 165 13.25 -11.17 -8.71
N GLN A 166 13.04 -11.08 -10.03
CA GLN A 166 12.24 -12.05 -10.78
C GLN A 166 12.83 -13.47 -10.70
N GLN A 167 14.14 -13.61 -10.94
CA GLN A 167 14.84 -14.90 -10.87
C GLN A 167 14.78 -15.49 -9.46
N ASP A 168 15.04 -14.68 -8.43
CA ASP A 168 14.95 -15.11 -7.04
C ASP A 168 13.54 -15.64 -6.72
N LEU A 169 12.48 -14.92 -7.10
CA LEU A 169 11.09 -15.34 -6.85
C LEU A 169 10.75 -16.70 -7.49
N THR A 170 11.36 -17.03 -8.62
CA THR A 170 11.17 -18.34 -9.31
C THR A 170 12.06 -19.46 -8.78
N ASN A 171 13.02 -19.17 -7.88
CA ASN A 171 13.90 -20.18 -7.31
C ASN A 171 13.17 -20.99 -6.22
N PRO A 172 13.00 -22.33 -6.38
CA PRO A 172 12.27 -23.15 -5.42
C PRO A 172 12.93 -23.22 -4.02
N ASP A 173 14.24 -23.01 -3.95
CA ASP A 173 15.04 -23.09 -2.73
C ASP A 173 15.24 -21.72 -2.06
N ARG A 174 14.59 -20.67 -2.57
CA ARG A 174 14.70 -19.32 -2.01
C ARG A 174 14.17 -19.25 -0.58
N THR A 175 14.72 -18.32 0.20
CA THR A 175 14.19 -17.99 1.52
C THR A 175 12.95 -17.09 1.39
N PHE A 176 12.06 -17.15 2.39
CA PHE A 176 10.86 -16.32 2.47
C PHE A 176 9.92 -16.49 1.24
N ARG A 177 9.44 -17.72 1.01
CA ARG A 177 8.48 -18.06 -0.07
C ARG A 177 7.08 -17.59 0.27
N THR A 178 6.35 -17.12 -0.73
CA THR A 178 4.93 -16.75 -0.60
C THR A 178 4.10 -17.47 -1.64
N ALA A 179 2.78 -17.57 -1.43
CA ALA A 179 1.89 -18.21 -2.40
C ALA A 179 1.75 -17.41 -3.71
N LEU A 180 2.20 -16.15 -3.75
CA LEU A 180 2.05 -15.24 -4.88
C LEU A 180 3.36 -14.92 -5.59
N ASP A 181 4.41 -15.72 -5.35
CA ASP A 181 5.72 -15.53 -5.95
C ASP A 181 5.67 -15.49 -7.47
N ASP A 182 4.93 -16.42 -8.07
CA ASP A 182 4.75 -16.48 -9.52
C ASP A 182 4.04 -15.23 -10.05
N GLU A 183 3.03 -14.73 -9.35
CA GLU A 183 2.31 -13.51 -9.74
C GLU A 183 3.24 -12.28 -9.68
N VAL A 184 4.01 -12.14 -8.60
CA VAL A 184 4.97 -11.04 -8.44
C VAL A 184 6.08 -11.14 -9.49
N ALA A 185 6.62 -12.33 -9.75
CA ALA A 185 7.64 -12.56 -10.77
C ALA A 185 7.12 -12.20 -12.17
N MET A 186 5.89 -12.60 -12.51
CA MET A 186 5.26 -12.21 -13.77
C MET A 186 5.08 -10.69 -13.88
N ALA A 187 4.62 -10.03 -12.82
CA ALA A 187 4.45 -8.57 -12.81
C ALA A 187 5.78 -7.83 -13.03
N LEU A 188 6.86 -8.27 -12.37
CA LEU A 188 8.20 -7.75 -12.57
C LEU A 188 8.69 -7.99 -14.01
N GLY A 189 8.48 -9.18 -14.56
CA GLY A 189 8.84 -9.50 -15.94
C GLY A 189 8.14 -8.62 -16.98
N ARG A 190 6.86 -8.30 -16.76
CA ARG A 190 6.12 -7.34 -17.61
C ARG A 190 6.71 -5.93 -17.54
N ALA A 191 7.16 -5.49 -16.36
CA ALA A 191 7.74 -4.16 -16.18
C ALA A 191 9.02 -3.95 -17.00
N ILE A 192 9.91 -4.94 -17.07
CA ILE A 192 11.17 -4.85 -17.82
C ILE A 192 11.13 -5.41 -19.25
N GLY A 193 10.03 -6.05 -19.63
CA GLY A 193 9.81 -6.54 -20.99
C GLY A 193 8.73 -5.74 -21.69
N GLU A 194 7.47 -6.06 -21.38
CA GLU A 194 6.29 -5.53 -22.06
C GLU A 194 6.15 -4.00 -21.95
N PHE A 195 6.56 -3.42 -20.82
CA PHE A 195 6.35 -2.00 -20.51
C PHE A 195 7.62 -1.15 -20.57
N ALA A 196 8.78 -1.74 -20.81
CA ALA A 196 10.08 -1.06 -20.69
C ALA A 196 10.18 0.21 -21.55
N ASP A 197 9.65 0.15 -22.77
CA ASP A 197 9.72 1.24 -23.75
C ASP A 197 8.43 2.08 -23.82
N LEU A 198 7.46 1.80 -22.94
CA LEU A 198 6.20 2.51 -22.90
C LEU A 198 6.28 3.70 -21.95
N SER A 199 5.76 4.84 -22.37
CA SER A 199 5.46 5.94 -21.45
C SER A 199 4.39 5.53 -20.43
N HIS A 200 4.36 6.20 -19.28
CA HIS A 200 3.32 6.00 -18.26
C HIS A 200 1.88 6.07 -18.84
N ALA A 201 1.63 6.99 -19.78
CA ALA A 201 0.34 7.10 -20.45
C ALA A 201 0.01 5.87 -21.30
N GLN A 202 0.99 5.34 -22.03
CA GLN A 202 0.81 4.12 -22.84
C GLN A 202 0.61 2.88 -21.98
N VAL A 203 1.35 2.76 -20.87
CA VAL A 203 1.11 1.70 -19.88
C VAL A 203 -0.31 1.80 -19.33
N GLY A 204 -0.77 3.01 -18.97
CA GLY A 204 -2.13 3.26 -18.52
C GLY A 204 -3.18 2.83 -19.54
N LEU A 205 -3.02 3.19 -20.82
CA LEU A 205 -3.92 2.77 -21.90
C LEU A 205 -3.93 1.25 -22.09
N LYS A 206 -2.77 0.61 -21.99
CA LYS A 206 -2.63 -0.84 -22.15
C LYS A 206 -3.23 -1.64 -20.99
N LEU A 207 -3.21 -1.07 -19.79
CA LEU A 207 -3.77 -1.67 -18.59
C LEU A 207 -5.26 -1.35 -18.38
N LYS A 208 -5.87 -0.46 -19.18
CA LYS A 208 -7.31 -0.16 -19.08
C LYS A 208 -8.12 -1.44 -19.33
N PRO A 209 -8.99 -1.85 -18.39
CA PRO A 209 -9.99 -2.86 -18.67
C PRO A 209 -10.90 -2.40 -19.81
N GLU A 210 -11.32 -3.30 -20.70
CA GLU A 210 -12.23 -2.97 -21.82
C GLU A 210 -13.55 -2.33 -21.37
N ALA A 211 -13.96 -2.55 -20.10
CA ALA A 211 -15.19 -2.00 -19.51
C ALA A 211 -15.00 -0.70 -18.69
N ALA A 212 -13.77 -0.17 -18.56
CA ALA A 212 -13.51 0.98 -17.70
C ALA A 212 -13.63 2.31 -18.49
N THR A 213 -14.86 2.78 -18.72
CA THR A 213 -15.08 4.22 -18.95
C THR A 213 -14.87 4.94 -17.62
N PHE A 214 -13.71 5.57 -17.44
CA PHE A 214 -13.56 6.60 -16.41
C PHE A 214 -14.11 7.91 -16.98
N PRO A 215 -15.29 8.39 -16.55
CA PRO A 215 -15.70 9.75 -16.84
C PRO A 215 -14.81 10.66 -16.01
N PHE A 216 -13.64 11.04 -16.55
CA PHE A 216 -12.98 12.24 -16.06
C PHE A 216 -13.91 13.39 -16.43
N ALA A 217 -14.69 13.85 -15.44
CA ALA A 217 -15.45 15.08 -15.56
C ALA A 217 -14.46 16.22 -15.85
N GLY A 218 -14.48 16.71 -17.08
CA GLY A 218 -14.14 18.09 -17.44
C GLY A 218 -12.73 18.59 -17.08
N ILE A 219 -11.69 18.04 -17.70
CA ILE A 219 -10.51 18.85 -18.03
C ILE A 219 -10.43 18.90 -19.56
N SER A 220 -11.17 19.86 -20.12
CA SER A 220 -10.90 20.46 -21.43
C SER A 220 -10.02 21.68 -21.24
#